data_AF-A0A0Q5P7B2-F1
#
_entry.id   AF-A0A0Q5P7B2-F1
#
_cell.length_a   1.000
_cell.length_b   1.000
_cell.length_c   1.000
_cell.angle_alpha   90.00
_cell.angle_beta   90.00
_cell.angle_gamma   90.00
#
_symmetry.space_group_name_H-M   'P 1'
#
loop_
_entity.id
_entity.type
_entity.pdbx_description
1 polymer ?
#
loop_
_entity_poly.entity_id
_entity_poly.type
_entity_poly.pdbx_seq_one_letter_code
_entity_poly.pdbx_strand_id
1 'polypeptide(L)'
;MLGRLRGSLAFVFGPPLKRGSRGDAVVALQTALTRLSFRVGVNADFGADTDKALKAFQASAGLQPTGITDGFTRQAILSALAAIPASRPFVPPAPPTPALTQPRSLFRPCCLLRTKSLKGVATRGGHASDDPGIVYTGKAGFVDLGHLWDLADITAFAYQQIHAANGATGTKVQTAEGTATLTSTAPAKEWLRLAQSIAFDDALGHEIASYDLVWMVGMHNSAFSPEDLCSNYLGTLVAARALTAGGSFATEVENQLKVLLSDLNAQSEAETQKAFNRISRRWVDVSLSWDDSAYLVRRNFTRFPWKTGHSSDAPTPAFVVAPFRLSSTYDYRHKGGFSQTDFSTKISAIKVDAASRYGSTFDRP
;
A
#
# COMPACT_ATOMS: atom_id res chain seq x y z
N MET A 1 -3.58 13.14 -20.27
CA MET A 1 -3.65 11.78 -19.67
C MET A 1 -5.10 11.33 -19.40
N LEU A 2 -5.97 12.20 -18.87
CA LEU A 2 -7.39 11.93 -18.56
C LEU A 2 -8.25 11.42 -19.75
N GLY A 3 -8.09 11.97 -20.95
CA GLY A 3 -8.87 11.54 -22.13
C GLY A 3 -8.59 10.11 -22.60
N ARG A 4 -7.34 9.63 -22.47
CA ARG A 4 -6.97 8.24 -22.82
C ARG A 4 -7.61 7.21 -21.90
N LEU A 5 -7.65 7.51 -20.59
CA LEU A 5 -8.28 6.62 -19.61
C LEU A 5 -9.80 6.54 -19.78
N ARG A 6 -10.45 7.67 -20.11
CA ARG A 6 -11.90 7.71 -20.43
C ARG A 6 -12.24 6.87 -21.67
N GLY A 7 -11.48 7.02 -22.76
CA GLY A 7 -11.71 6.24 -23.99
C GLY A 7 -11.51 4.74 -23.83
N SER A 8 -10.48 4.32 -23.08
CA SER A 8 -10.24 2.90 -22.79
C SER A 8 -11.38 2.27 -21.97
N LEU A 9 -11.90 2.96 -20.95
CA LEU A 9 -13.03 2.47 -20.17
C LEU A 9 -14.32 2.42 -21.00
N ALA A 10 -14.57 3.45 -21.82
CA ALA A 10 -15.74 3.50 -22.71
C ALA A 10 -15.71 2.40 -23.78
N PHE A 11 -14.54 2.02 -24.28
CA PHE A 11 -14.39 0.91 -25.22
C PHE A 11 -14.64 -0.46 -24.55
N VAL A 12 -14.13 -0.66 -23.34
CA VAL A 12 -14.23 -1.95 -22.64
C VAL A 12 -15.65 -2.19 -22.10
N PHE A 13 -16.25 -1.17 -21.48
CA PHE A 13 -17.52 -1.29 -20.75
C PHE A 13 -18.72 -0.62 -21.44
N GLY A 14 -18.51 0.12 -22.54
CA GLY A 14 -19.59 0.78 -23.28
C GLY A 14 -20.36 -0.15 -24.23
N PRO A 15 -21.34 0.38 -24.98
CA PRO A 15 -22.11 -0.41 -25.96
C PRO A 15 -21.24 -0.87 -27.15
N PRO A 16 -21.61 -1.96 -27.85
CA PRO A 16 -20.89 -2.41 -29.05
C PRO A 16 -20.72 -1.30 -30.08
N LEU A 17 -19.51 -1.13 -30.60
CA LEU A 17 -19.20 -0.19 -31.67
C LEU A 17 -19.42 -0.88 -33.01
N LYS A 18 -19.97 -0.12 -33.96
CA LYS A 18 -20.21 -0.56 -35.34
C LYS A 18 -20.07 0.63 -36.28
N ARG A 19 -20.14 0.41 -37.59
CA ARG A 19 -20.13 1.50 -38.57
C ARG A 19 -21.17 2.58 -38.20
N GLY A 20 -20.71 3.83 -38.17
CA GLY A 20 -21.49 4.99 -37.72
C GLY A 20 -21.30 5.39 -36.26
N SER A 21 -20.68 4.54 -35.41
CA SER A 21 -20.27 4.93 -34.05
C SER A 21 -19.22 6.05 -34.08
N ARG A 22 -19.22 6.92 -33.07
CA ARG A 22 -18.27 8.04 -32.92
C ARG A 22 -17.80 8.24 -31.48
N GLY A 23 -16.68 8.95 -31.29
CA GLY A 23 -16.20 9.43 -29.99
C GLY A 23 -15.06 8.61 -29.39
N ASP A 24 -14.75 8.85 -28.10
CA ASP A 24 -13.55 8.34 -27.42
C ASP A 24 -13.41 6.80 -27.44
N ALA A 25 -14.54 6.07 -27.45
CA ALA A 25 -14.53 4.61 -27.56
C ALA A 25 -14.04 4.14 -28.94
N VAL A 26 -14.35 4.88 -30.01
CA VAL A 26 -13.86 4.62 -31.37
C VAL A 26 -12.37 4.95 -31.47
N VAL A 27 -11.92 6.04 -30.85
CA VAL A 27 -10.49 6.37 -30.75
C VAL A 27 -9.71 5.24 -30.09
N ALA A 28 -10.23 4.69 -28.99
CA ALA A 28 -9.62 3.56 -28.30
C ALA A 28 -9.57 2.29 -29.17
N LEU A 29 -10.65 1.97 -29.89
CA LEU A 29 -10.68 0.87 -30.86
C LEU A 29 -9.64 1.06 -31.97
N GLN A 30 -9.62 2.21 -32.64
CA GLN A 30 -8.69 2.49 -33.75
C GLN A 30 -7.24 2.45 -33.29
N THR A 31 -6.96 2.95 -32.07
CA THR A 31 -5.65 2.86 -31.44
C THR A 31 -5.25 1.41 -31.17
N ALA A 32 -6.17 0.59 -30.65
CA ALA A 32 -5.93 -0.83 -30.40
C ALA A 32 -5.63 -1.60 -31.70
N LEU A 33 -6.45 -1.41 -32.74
CA LEU A 33 -6.25 -2.02 -34.05
C LEU A 33 -4.90 -1.62 -34.67
N THR A 34 -4.53 -0.34 -34.58
CA THR A 34 -3.22 0.15 -35.07
C THR A 34 -2.06 -0.51 -34.33
N ARG A 35 -2.15 -0.65 -32.99
CA ARG A 35 -1.13 -1.34 -32.19
C ARG A 35 -1.01 -2.82 -32.52
N LEU A 36 -2.11 -3.45 -32.95
CA LEU A 36 -2.18 -4.82 -33.42
C LEU A 36 -1.81 -4.96 -34.91
N SER A 37 -1.22 -3.92 -35.52
CA SER A 37 -0.81 -3.88 -36.92
C SER A 37 -1.95 -3.90 -37.96
N PHE A 38 -3.19 -3.64 -37.55
CA PHE A 38 -4.32 -3.40 -38.46
C PHE A 38 -4.40 -1.90 -38.77
N ARG A 39 -4.01 -1.53 -39.99
CA ARG A 39 -3.93 -0.11 -40.40
C ARG A 39 -5.31 0.54 -40.46
N VAL A 40 -5.52 1.56 -39.62
CA VAL A 40 -6.71 2.43 -39.63
C VAL A 40 -6.30 3.82 -39.12
N GLY A 41 -6.88 4.88 -39.68
CA GLY A 41 -6.71 6.24 -39.16
C GLY A 41 -7.45 6.43 -37.83
N VAL A 42 -6.82 7.10 -36.86
CA VAL A 42 -7.45 7.44 -35.58
C VAL A 42 -8.12 8.81 -35.70
N ASN A 43 -9.43 8.83 -35.95
CA ASN A 43 -10.20 10.05 -36.20
C ASN A 43 -11.51 10.11 -35.40
N ALA A 44 -11.72 9.20 -34.45
CA ALA A 44 -12.94 9.08 -33.64
C ALA A 44 -14.22 8.71 -34.43
N ASP A 45 -14.11 8.40 -35.72
CA ASP A 45 -15.23 8.03 -36.58
C ASP A 45 -15.12 6.58 -37.06
N PHE A 46 -16.11 5.75 -36.73
CA PHE A 46 -16.16 4.37 -37.18
C PHE A 46 -16.71 4.32 -38.61
N GLY A 47 -15.84 4.61 -39.58
CA GLY A 47 -16.12 4.56 -41.02
C GLY A 47 -15.84 3.20 -41.68
N ALA A 48 -15.80 3.18 -43.01
CA ALA A 48 -15.54 1.98 -43.80
C ALA A 48 -14.16 1.36 -43.51
N ASP A 49 -13.14 2.19 -43.28
CA ASP A 49 -11.78 1.72 -42.98
C ASP A 49 -11.67 1.08 -41.59
N THR A 50 -12.39 1.61 -40.59
CA THR A 50 -12.45 1.00 -39.26
C THR A 50 -13.21 -0.33 -39.29
N ASP A 51 -14.29 -0.41 -40.07
CA ASP A 51 -15.03 -1.67 -40.29
C ASP A 51 -14.14 -2.73 -40.96
N LYS A 52 -13.39 -2.34 -42.01
CA LYS A 52 -12.46 -3.23 -42.71
C LYS A 52 -11.34 -3.73 -41.78
N ALA A 53 -10.73 -2.83 -41.02
CA ALA A 53 -9.66 -3.18 -40.08
C ALA A 53 -10.17 -4.09 -38.95
N LEU A 54 -11.37 -3.84 -38.42
CA LEU A 54 -11.98 -4.67 -37.39
C LEU A 54 -12.30 -6.08 -37.90
N LYS A 55 -12.86 -6.20 -39.10
CA LYS A 55 -13.16 -7.51 -39.71
C LYS A 55 -11.89 -8.31 -39.99
N ALA A 56 -10.83 -7.65 -40.45
CA ALA A 56 -9.52 -8.28 -40.62
C ALA A 56 -8.96 -8.79 -39.27
N PHE A 57 -9.08 -8.00 -38.21
CA PHE A 57 -8.71 -8.43 -36.86
C PHE A 57 -9.55 -9.64 -36.40
N GLN A 58 -10.87 -9.58 -36.51
CA GLN A 58 -11.77 -10.66 -36.12
C GLN A 58 -11.42 -11.97 -36.84
N ALA A 59 -11.22 -11.92 -38.16
CA ALA A 59 -10.79 -13.07 -38.94
C ALA A 59 -9.44 -13.63 -38.46
N SER A 60 -8.46 -12.76 -38.18
CA SER A 60 -7.15 -13.18 -37.65
C SER A 60 -7.22 -13.82 -36.26
N ALA A 61 -8.24 -13.46 -35.48
CA ALA A 61 -8.50 -13.98 -34.14
C ALA A 61 -9.41 -15.22 -34.14
N GLY A 62 -9.76 -15.76 -35.31
CA GLY A 62 -10.67 -16.91 -35.44
C GLY A 62 -12.14 -16.60 -35.13
N LEU A 63 -12.52 -15.32 -35.11
CA LEU A 63 -13.89 -14.86 -34.90
C LEU A 63 -14.61 -14.63 -36.23
N GLN A 64 -15.94 -14.65 -36.20
CA GLN A 64 -16.75 -14.23 -37.34
C GLN A 64 -16.53 -12.73 -37.61
N PRO A 65 -16.22 -12.30 -38.86
CA PRO A 65 -15.89 -10.91 -39.20
C PRO A 65 -17.15 -10.05 -39.33
N THR A 66 -17.84 -9.83 -38.22
CA THR A 66 -19.11 -9.10 -38.14
C THR A 66 -18.96 -7.58 -38.29
N GLY A 67 -17.78 -7.03 -38.00
CA GLY A 67 -17.56 -5.57 -37.94
C GLY A 67 -18.21 -4.90 -36.71
N ILE A 68 -18.54 -5.68 -35.68
CA ILE A 68 -19.14 -5.19 -34.42
C ILE A 68 -18.22 -5.56 -33.25
N THR A 69 -17.93 -4.60 -32.35
CA THR A 69 -17.12 -4.85 -31.15
C THR A 69 -17.95 -5.41 -29.99
N ASP A 70 -18.49 -6.60 -30.20
CA ASP A 70 -19.15 -7.39 -29.16
C ASP A 70 -18.16 -7.84 -28.06
N GLY A 71 -18.68 -8.53 -27.03
CA GLY A 71 -17.87 -8.98 -25.90
C GLY A 71 -16.70 -9.87 -26.31
N PHE A 72 -16.91 -10.80 -27.24
CA PHE A 72 -15.87 -11.70 -27.74
C PHE A 72 -14.77 -10.95 -28.50
N THR A 73 -15.17 -10.02 -29.37
CA THR A 73 -14.23 -9.19 -30.13
C THR A 73 -13.38 -8.30 -29.22
N ARG A 74 -13.99 -7.69 -28.18
CA ARG A 74 -13.23 -6.90 -27.20
C ARG A 74 -12.25 -7.75 -26.42
N GLN A 75 -12.69 -8.91 -25.94
CA GLN A 75 -11.82 -9.83 -25.21
C GLN A 75 -10.63 -10.25 -26.07
N ALA A 76 -10.86 -10.58 -27.33
CA ALA A 76 -9.79 -10.91 -28.28
C ALA A 76 -8.82 -9.74 -28.48
N ILE A 77 -9.31 -8.50 -28.64
CA ILE A 77 -8.45 -7.31 -28.79
C ILE A 77 -7.59 -7.11 -27.54
N LEU A 78 -8.17 -7.24 -26.34
CA LEU A 78 -7.44 -7.08 -25.07
C LEU A 78 -6.38 -8.17 -24.89
N SER A 79 -6.73 -9.43 -25.17
CA SER A 79 -5.80 -10.56 -25.12
C SER A 79 -4.65 -10.39 -26.11
N ALA A 80 -4.94 -9.95 -27.35
CA ALA A 80 -3.92 -9.71 -28.35
C ALA A 80 -3.01 -8.53 -27.99
N LEU A 81 -3.56 -7.45 -27.42
CA LEU A 81 -2.77 -6.31 -26.93
C LEU A 81 -1.86 -6.68 -25.76
N ALA A 82 -2.30 -7.60 -24.89
CA ALA A 82 -1.51 -8.12 -23.80
C ALA A 82 -0.38 -9.06 -24.28
N ALA A 83 -0.57 -9.70 -25.45
CA ALA A 83 0.42 -10.56 -26.09
C ALA A 83 1.49 -9.79 -26.88
N ILE A 84 1.30 -8.49 -27.16
CA ILE A 84 2.36 -7.64 -27.73
C ILE A 84 3.47 -7.54 -26.68
N PRO A 85 4.71 -8.02 -26.95
CA PRO A 85 5.81 -7.83 -26.02
C PRO A 85 6.04 -6.34 -25.81
N ALA A 86 5.83 -5.87 -24.58
CA ALA A 86 6.03 -4.48 -24.21
C ALA A 86 7.54 -4.17 -24.17
N SER A 87 8.15 -3.83 -25.31
CA SER A 87 9.57 -3.47 -25.35
C SER A 87 9.79 -1.97 -25.08
N ARG A 88 9.21 -1.46 -23.98
CA ARG A 88 9.88 -0.37 -23.27
C ARG A 88 10.65 -1.02 -22.14
N PRO A 89 11.99 -0.89 -22.09
CA PRO A 89 12.76 -1.36 -20.95
C PRO A 89 12.10 -0.81 -19.67
N PHE A 90 11.83 -1.68 -18.71
CA PHE A 90 11.35 -1.22 -17.41
C PHE A 90 12.42 -0.32 -16.80
N VAL A 91 12.08 0.95 -16.58
CA VAL A 91 12.93 1.88 -15.85
C VAL A 91 12.40 1.92 -14.43
N PRO A 92 13.18 1.46 -13.43
CA PRO A 92 12.78 1.60 -12.03
C PRO A 92 12.60 3.09 -11.68
N PRO A 93 11.68 3.44 -10.77
CA PRO A 93 11.58 4.81 -10.26
C PRO A 93 12.93 5.32 -9.74
N ALA A 94 13.19 6.63 -9.85
CA ALA A 94 14.39 7.21 -9.28
C ALA A 94 14.41 7.06 -7.74
N PRO A 95 15.60 6.98 -7.10
CA PRO A 95 15.71 7.03 -5.64
C PRO A 95 15.15 8.36 -5.08
N PRO A 96 14.85 8.43 -3.76
CA PRO A 96 14.29 9.62 -3.14
C PRO A 96 15.18 10.85 -3.35
N THR A 97 14.56 12.02 -3.56
CA THR A 97 15.25 13.30 -3.71
C THR A 97 14.72 14.32 -2.68
N PRO A 98 15.57 14.96 -1.86
CA PRO A 98 16.99 14.66 -1.69
C PRO A 98 17.21 13.23 -1.17
N ALA A 99 18.42 12.70 -1.38
CA ALA A 99 18.80 11.39 -0.86
C ALA A 99 18.70 11.37 0.67
N LEU A 100 18.23 10.26 1.22
CA LEU A 100 18.12 10.06 2.67
C LEU A 100 19.47 9.60 3.21
N THR A 101 19.93 10.22 4.30
CA THR A 101 21.25 9.92 4.91
C THR A 101 21.21 8.79 5.93
N GLN A 102 20.04 8.54 6.53
CA GLN A 102 19.82 7.49 7.52
C GLN A 102 18.35 7.02 7.45
N PRO A 103 18.05 5.80 7.91
CA PRO A 103 16.66 5.43 8.18
C PRO A 103 16.12 6.35 9.28
N ARG A 104 14.84 6.70 9.22
CA ARG A 104 14.23 7.51 10.28
C ARG A 104 14.28 6.73 11.59
N SER A 105 14.80 7.38 12.64
CA SER A 105 14.92 6.83 13.98
C SER A 105 14.30 7.83 14.94
N LEU A 106 12.97 7.80 15.05
CA LEU A 106 12.26 8.60 16.04
C LEU A 106 11.73 7.67 17.13
N PHE A 107 11.95 8.07 18.38
CA PHE A 107 11.28 7.47 19.53
C PHE A 107 9.79 7.82 19.45
N ARG A 108 8.93 6.83 19.20
CA ARG A 108 7.50 7.03 18.95
C ARG A 108 6.64 6.27 19.96
N PRO A 109 6.14 6.93 21.01
CA PRO A 109 5.03 6.34 21.74
C PRO A 109 3.81 6.25 20.79
N CYS A 110 3.23 5.07 20.62
CA CYS A 110 2.04 4.84 19.80
C CYS A 110 0.92 5.85 20.06
N CYS A 111 0.24 6.27 18.99
CA CYS A 111 -0.76 7.34 19.09
C CYS A 111 -2.08 6.88 19.74
N LEU A 112 -2.44 5.58 19.75
CA LEU A 112 -3.56 5.08 20.58
C LEU A 112 -3.32 5.32 22.08
N LEU A 113 -2.07 5.54 22.51
CA LEU A 113 -1.73 5.86 23.90
C LEU A 113 -1.98 7.33 24.24
N ARG A 114 -2.08 8.23 23.25
CA ARG A 114 -2.30 9.66 23.52
C ARG A 114 -3.73 10.07 23.20
N THR A 115 -4.62 9.95 24.18
CA THR A 115 -6.00 10.50 24.11
C THR A 115 -6.05 12.01 23.78
N LYS A 116 -4.99 12.77 24.07
CA LYS A 116 -4.83 14.19 23.72
C LYS A 116 -4.23 14.44 22.33
N SER A 117 -3.75 13.40 21.64
CA SER A 117 -3.17 13.46 20.27
C SER A 117 -4.13 12.92 19.20
N LEU A 118 -5.43 12.80 19.53
CA LEU A 118 -6.52 12.51 18.58
C LEU A 118 -6.78 13.68 17.60
N LYS A 119 -5.76 14.51 17.28
CA LYS A 119 -5.82 15.62 16.33
C LYS A 119 -6.12 15.06 14.93
N GLY A 120 -7.41 14.93 14.61
CA GLY A 120 -7.89 14.52 13.30
C GLY A 120 -7.81 15.66 12.28
N VAL A 121 -7.32 15.33 11.07
CA VAL A 121 -7.43 16.00 9.75
C VAL A 121 -7.08 17.49 9.60
N ALA A 122 -7.23 18.36 10.60
CA ALA A 122 -7.06 19.80 10.45
C ALA A 122 -5.62 20.20 10.09
N THR A 123 -4.62 19.42 10.54
CA THR A 123 -3.21 19.65 10.20
C THR A 123 -2.58 18.48 9.45
N ARG A 124 -3.19 17.28 9.47
CA ARG A 124 -2.66 16.00 8.95
C ARG A 124 -1.28 15.59 9.50
N GLY A 125 -0.68 16.39 10.38
CA GLY A 125 0.76 16.36 10.66
C GLY A 125 1.57 16.66 9.39
N GLY A 126 2.56 17.56 9.49
CA GLY A 126 3.60 17.59 8.45
C GLY A 126 4.42 16.31 8.51
N HIS A 127 5.04 15.89 7.40
CA HIS A 127 6.01 14.78 7.40
C HIS A 127 7.15 15.01 8.41
N ALA A 128 7.44 16.28 8.73
CA ALA A 128 8.39 16.73 9.73
C ALA A 128 7.81 17.01 11.13
N SER A 129 6.55 16.66 11.41
CA SER A 129 5.90 16.95 12.70
C SER A 129 6.35 16.00 13.81
N ASP A 130 6.61 16.56 15.00
CA ASP A 130 6.99 15.81 16.22
C ASP A 130 5.80 15.24 17.01
N ASP A 131 4.57 15.54 16.59
CA ASP A 131 3.32 15.03 17.21
C ASP A 131 2.33 14.63 16.10
N PRO A 132 2.68 13.63 15.26
CA PRO A 132 1.80 13.16 14.21
C PRO A 132 0.54 12.55 14.85
N GLY A 133 -0.63 12.99 14.41
CA GLY A 133 -1.90 12.54 14.98
C GLY A 133 -2.33 11.16 14.48
N ILE A 134 -3.43 10.66 15.04
CA ILE A 134 -4.14 9.46 14.59
C ILE A 134 -5.47 9.87 13.95
N VAL A 135 -5.88 9.16 12.90
CA VAL A 135 -7.15 9.43 12.19
C VAL A 135 -7.96 8.16 12.04
N TYR A 136 -9.26 8.24 12.30
CA TYR A 136 -10.15 7.14 11.96
C TYR A 136 -10.53 7.22 10.48
N THR A 137 -10.48 6.11 9.79
CA THR A 137 -10.89 5.97 8.39
C THR A 137 -11.99 4.92 8.29
N GLY A 138 -13.02 5.20 7.50
CA GLY A 138 -14.12 4.25 7.32
C GLY A 138 -13.68 2.91 6.72
N LYS A 139 -12.59 2.91 5.94
CA LYS A 139 -12.15 1.72 5.20
C LYS A 139 -10.95 1.00 5.80
N ALA A 140 -10.16 1.62 6.68
CA ALA A 140 -9.01 1.01 7.31
C ALA A 140 -8.96 1.21 8.83
N GLY A 141 -10.04 1.66 9.48
CA GLY A 141 -10.03 1.89 10.91
C GLY A 141 -9.08 3.01 11.31
N PHE A 142 -8.46 2.89 12.48
CA PHE A 142 -7.44 3.83 12.91
C PHE A 142 -6.17 3.74 12.06
N VAL A 143 -5.63 4.90 11.68
CA VAL A 143 -4.35 5.06 11.00
C VAL A 143 -3.50 6.01 11.83
N ASP A 144 -2.40 5.48 12.37
CA ASP A 144 -1.35 6.26 13.03
C ASP A 144 -0.47 6.90 11.95
N LEU A 145 -0.52 8.23 11.86
CA LEU A 145 0.22 8.95 10.84
C LEU A 145 1.72 8.92 11.11
N GLY A 146 2.13 8.83 12.38
CA GLY A 146 3.54 8.75 12.77
C GLY A 146 4.20 7.48 12.25
N HIS A 147 3.59 6.34 12.55
CA HIS A 147 3.98 5.04 12.01
C HIS A 147 4.01 5.04 10.47
N LEU A 148 2.96 5.59 9.84
CA LEU A 148 2.89 5.70 8.39
C LEU A 148 4.06 6.50 7.81
N TRP A 149 4.37 7.68 8.37
CA TRP A 149 5.49 8.51 7.92
C TRP A 149 6.83 7.80 8.09
N ASP A 150 7.02 7.08 9.19
CA ASP A 150 8.23 6.31 9.45
C ASP A 150 8.44 5.23 8.41
N LEU A 151 7.41 4.43 8.15
CA LEU A 151 7.54 3.37 7.17
C LEU A 151 7.65 3.89 5.75
N ALA A 152 7.16 5.11 5.47
CA ALA A 152 7.46 5.75 4.22
C ALA A 152 8.97 6.03 4.07
N ASP A 153 9.60 6.62 5.10
CA ASP A 153 11.02 6.95 5.08
C ASP A 153 11.91 5.70 5.07
N ILE A 154 11.61 4.69 5.91
CA ILE A 154 12.34 3.41 5.94
C ILE A 154 12.21 2.70 4.58
N THR A 155 11.03 2.69 3.97
CA THR A 155 10.83 2.10 2.63
C THR A 155 11.67 2.81 1.58
N ALA A 156 11.69 4.14 1.58
CA ALA A 156 12.47 4.90 0.61
C ALA A 156 13.98 4.76 0.82
N PHE A 157 14.44 4.70 2.06
CA PHE A 157 15.84 4.44 2.40
C PHE A 157 16.27 3.03 1.98
N ALA A 158 15.42 2.02 2.22
CA ALA A 158 15.66 0.66 1.76
C ALA A 158 15.72 0.58 0.22
N TYR A 159 14.80 1.25 -0.47
CA TYR A 159 14.78 1.35 -1.92
C TYR A 159 16.06 2.00 -2.46
N GLN A 160 16.52 3.10 -1.84
CA GLN A 160 17.77 3.78 -2.20
C GLN A 160 18.97 2.83 -2.15
N GLN A 161 19.10 2.02 -1.09
CA GLN A 161 20.19 1.05 -0.95
C GLN A 161 20.13 -0.07 -2.00
N ILE A 162 18.95 -0.63 -2.25
CA ILE A 162 18.74 -1.66 -3.28
C ILE A 162 19.05 -1.11 -4.66
N HIS A 163 18.56 0.11 -4.95
CA HIS A 163 18.78 0.79 -6.22
C HIS A 163 20.26 1.10 -6.45
N ALA A 164 20.98 1.59 -5.42
CA ALA A 164 22.42 1.87 -5.50
C ALA A 164 23.25 0.60 -5.78
N ALA A 165 22.82 -0.54 -5.24
CA ALA A 165 23.46 -1.84 -5.48
C ALA A 165 22.94 -2.57 -6.73
N ASN A 166 22.07 -1.94 -7.52
CA ASN A 166 21.42 -2.55 -8.69
C ASN A 166 20.76 -3.90 -8.38
N GLY A 167 20.20 -4.05 -7.17
CA GLY A 167 19.54 -5.27 -6.71
C GLY A 167 20.46 -6.48 -6.54
N ALA A 168 21.79 -6.31 -6.44
CA ALA A 168 22.71 -7.45 -6.36
C ALA A 168 22.47 -8.35 -5.13
N THR A 169 22.68 -9.66 -5.28
CA THR A 169 22.75 -10.59 -4.13
C THR A 169 23.82 -10.13 -3.14
N GLY A 170 23.58 -10.30 -1.84
CA GLY A 170 24.49 -9.87 -0.78
C GLY A 170 24.38 -8.38 -0.43
N THR A 171 23.55 -7.61 -1.13
CA THR A 171 23.23 -6.22 -0.75
C THR A 171 22.71 -6.20 0.68
N LYS A 172 23.39 -5.42 1.53
CA LYS A 172 22.96 -5.16 2.90
C LYS A 172 22.14 -3.88 2.93
N VAL A 173 20.88 -4.02 3.30
CA VAL A 173 19.94 -2.92 3.52
C VAL A 173 19.87 -2.68 5.03
N GLN A 174 20.49 -1.60 5.48
CA GLN A 174 20.40 -1.18 6.88
C GLN A 174 19.09 -0.45 7.12
N THR A 175 18.37 -0.86 8.15
CA THR A 175 17.09 -0.27 8.58
C THR A 175 17.24 0.28 10.00
N ALA A 176 16.16 0.79 10.61
CA ALA A 176 16.23 1.36 11.96
C ALA A 176 16.42 0.28 13.04
N GLU A 177 15.82 -0.89 12.82
CA GLU A 177 15.78 -1.97 13.82
C GLU A 177 16.70 -3.14 13.48
N GLY A 178 17.27 -3.20 12.28
CA GLY A 178 18.09 -4.33 11.87
C GLY A 178 18.77 -4.18 10.51
N THR A 179 19.08 -5.33 9.93
CA THR A 179 19.70 -5.43 8.61
C THR A 179 19.02 -6.53 7.80
N ALA A 180 18.60 -6.21 6.58
CA ALA A 180 18.24 -7.20 5.58
C ALA A 180 19.42 -7.47 4.63
N THR A 181 19.70 -8.73 4.33
CA THR A 181 20.70 -9.13 3.33
C THR A 181 20.01 -9.86 2.19
N LEU A 182 20.11 -9.34 0.96
CA LEU A 182 19.49 -10.00 -0.20
C LEU A 182 20.14 -11.36 -0.45
N THR A 183 19.33 -12.42 -0.51
CA THR A 183 19.81 -13.80 -0.74
C THR A 183 19.78 -14.20 -2.22
N SER A 184 19.20 -13.36 -3.06
CA SER A 184 19.16 -13.50 -4.52
C SER A 184 19.19 -12.13 -5.20
N THR A 185 19.56 -12.11 -6.48
CA THR A 185 19.59 -10.86 -7.27
C THR A 185 18.17 -10.46 -7.60
N ALA A 186 17.83 -9.21 -7.29
CA ALA A 186 16.50 -8.65 -7.49
C ALA A 186 16.35 -8.00 -8.86
N PRO A 187 15.38 -8.40 -9.69
CA PRO A 187 15.10 -7.70 -10.93
C PRO A 187 14.56 -6.30 -10.61
N ALA A 188 14.89 -5.31 -11.44
CA ALA A 188 14.52 -3.89 -11.21
C ALA A 188 13.03 -3.67 -10.89
N LYS A 189 12.14 -4.46 -11.51
CA LYS A 189 10.69 -4.43 -11.28
C LYS A 189 10.26 -4.81 -9.86
N GLU A 190 11.14 -5.44 -9.07
CA GLU A 190 10.86 -5.92 -7.72
C GLU A 190 11.50 -5.07 -6.62
N TRP A 191 12.45 -4.20 -6.94
CA TRP A 191 13.18 -3.40 -5.95
C TRP A 191 12.27 -2.66 -4.98
N LEU A 192 11.17 -2.08 -5.49
CA LEU A 192 10.23 -1.35 -4.65
C LEU A 192 9.44 -2.27 -3.72
N ARG A 193 8.96 -3.41 -4.21
CA ARG A 193 8.25 -4.39 -3.37
C ARG A 193 9.16 -5.02 -2.33
N LEU A 194 10.43 -5.22 -2.69
CA LEU A 194 11.46 -5.71 -1.79
C LEU A 194 11.71 -4.71 -0.66
N ALA A 195 11.83 -3.42 -1.00
CA ALA A 195 11.95 -2.34 -0.01
C ALA A 195 10.73 -2.27 0.93
N GLN A 196 9.51 -2.38 0.39
CA GLN A 196 8.28 -2.42 1.19
C GLN A 196 8.26 -3.62 2.16
N SER A 197 8.68 -4.80 1.68
CA SER A 197 8.73 -6.02 2.50
C SER A 197 9.75 -5.90 3.63
N ILE A 198 10.96 -5.42 3.31
CA ILE A 198 12.04 -5.21 4.30
C ILE A 198 11.60 -4.20 5.37
N ALA A 199 11.00 -3.08 4.96
CA ALA A 199 10.50 -2.07 5.89
C ALA A 199 9.38 -2.60 6.78
N PHE A 200 8.49 -3.44 6.24
CA PHE A 200 7.43 -4.07 7.03
C PHE A 200 7.98 -5.09 8.04
N ASP A 201 8.96 -5.89 7.67
CA ASP A 201 9.63 -6.81 8.61
C ASP A 201 10.43 -6.06 9.68
N ASP A 202 10.99 -4.89 9.36
CA ASP A 202 11.65 -4.03 10.34
C ASP A 202 10.67 -3.60 11.43
N ALA A 203 9.49 -3.13 11.03
CA ALA A 203 8.42 -2.78 11.97
C ALA A 203 7.88 -4.01 12.72
N LEU A 204 7.72 -5.16 12.07
CA LEU A 204 7.29 -6.37 12.77
C LEU A 204 8.34 -6.84 13.80
N GLY A 205 9.62 -6.71 13.48
CA GLY A 205 10.72 -6.92 14.41
C GLY A 205 10.63 -5.97 15.61
N HIS A 206 10.33 -4.69 15.38
CA HIS A 206 10.07 -3.71 16.43
C HIS A 206 8.95 -4.17 17.38
N GLU A 207 7.78 -4.54 16.85
CA GLU A 207 6.64 -4.98 17.66
C GLU A 207 6.97 -6.21 18.55
N ILE A 208 7.74 -7.15 17.99
CA ILE A 208 8.19 -8.33 18.72
C ILE A 208 9.14 -7.93 19.87
N ALA A 209 10.09 -7.04 19.59
CA ALA A 209 11.09 -6.63 20.56
C ALA A 209 10.51 -5.71 21.65
N SER A 210 9.55 -4.86 21.30
CA SER A 210 8.94 -3.90 22.23
C SER A 210 7.97 -4.54 23.21
N TYR A 211 7.41 -5.72 22.87
CA TYR A 211 6.48 -6.43 23.75
C TYR A 211 7.07 -6.72 25.14
N ASP A 212 8.31 -7.19 25.25
CA ASP A 212 8.86 -7.55 26.58
C ASP A 212 9.35 -6.32 27.40
N LEU A 213 9.36 -5.12 26.81
CA LEU A 213 9.85 -3.89 27.44
C LEU A 213 8.75 -3.20 28.27
N VAL A 214 8.25 -3.89 29.30
CA VAL A 214 7.13 -3.43 30.16
C VAL A 214 7.41 -2.14 30.95
N TRP A 215 8.69 -1.78 31.13
CA TRP A 215 9.12 -0.61 31.92
C TRP A 215 9.26 0.67 31.10
N MET A 216 9.13 0.58 29.77
CA MET A 216 9.33 1.69 28.86
C MET A 216 8.01 2.09 28.21
N VAL A 217 7.64 3.34 28.42
CA VAL A 217 6.43 3.92 27.85
C VAL A 217 6.50 3.89 26.33
N GLY A 218 5.43 3.41 25.70
CA GLY A 218 5.36 3.27 24.25
C GLY A 218 6.01 1.99 23.73
N MET A 219 6.38 1.05 24.62
CA MET A 219 6.89 -0.27 24.23
C MET A 219 5.81 -1.34 24.46
N HIS A 220 5.75 -1.99 25.63
CA HIS A 220 4.76 -3.06 25.85
C HIS A 220 3.31 -2.60 25.66
N ASN A 221 2.99 -1.39 26.09
CA ASN A 221 1.67 -0.78 25.93
C ASN A 221 1.37 -0.33 24.49
N SER A 222 2.36 -0.32 23.59
CA SER A 222 2.21 -0.09 22.14
C SER A 222 2.21 -1.37 21.33
N ALA A 223 2.98 -2.38 21.76
CA ALA A 223 3.33 -3.51 20.91
C ALA A 223 2.10 -4.20 20.28
N PHE A 224 2.05 -4.32 18.96
CA PHE A 224 0.91 -4.87 18.23
C PHE A 224 -0.41 -4.15 18.53
N SER A 225 -0.40 -2.83 18.77
CA SER A 225 -1.65 -2.09 18.88
C SER A 225 -2.48 -2.25 17.60
N PRO A 226 -3.83 -2.21 17.68
CA PRO A 226 -4.69 -2.57 16.54
C PRO A 226 -4.42 -1.85 15.22
N GLU A 227 -3.87 -0.64 15.27
CA GLU A 227 -3.51 0.22 14.14
C GLU A 227 -2.08 0.05 13.63
N ASP A 228 -1.12 -0.39 14.44
CA ASP A 228 0.33 -0.27 14.13
C ASP A 228 0.69 -0.98 12.83
N LEU A 229 0.52 -2.31 12.77
CA LEU A 229 0.90 -3.08 11.57
C LEU A 229 0.12 -2.65 10.32
N CYS A 230 -1.11 -2.16 10.46
CA CYS A 230 -1.85 -1.60 9.33
C CYS A 230 -1.24 -0.27 8.87
N SER A 231 -0.94 0.65 9.80
CA SER A 231 -0.36 1.96 9.53
C SER A 231 1.04 1.82 8.93
N ASN A 232 1.83 0.89 9.45
CA ASN A 232 3.14 0.51 8.94
C ASN A 232 3.05 0.09 7.47
N TYR A 233 2.14 -0.84 7.17
CA TYR A 233 1.90 -1.28 5.79
C TYR A 233 1.46 -0.13 4.87
N LEU A 234 0.53 0.71 5.32
CA LEU A 234 0.07 1.88 4.56
C LEU A 234 1.22 2.85 4.26
N GLY A 235 2.16 3.04 5.20
CA GLY A 235 3.38 3.84 5.00
C GLY A 235 4.23 3.33 3.83
N THR A 236 4.41 2.01 3.75
CA THR A 236 5.13 1.39 2.62
C THR A 236 4.44 1.65 1.27
N LEU A 237 3.10 1.73 1.25
CA LEU A 237 2.35 2.04 0.02
C LEU A 237 2.50 3.52 -0.38
N VAL A 238 2.50 4.43 0.59
CA VAL A 238 2.68 5.86 0.35
C VAL A 238 4.07 6.13 -0.23
N ALA A 239 5.13 5.56 0.35
CA ALA A 239 6.47 5.68 -0.23
C ALA A 239 6.57 5.13 -1.65
N ALA A 240 5.96 3.98 -1.92
CA ALA A 240 5.96 3.40 -3.25
C ALA A 240 5.27 4.28 -4.28
N ARG A 241 4.12 4.88 -3.93
CA ARG A 241 3.45 5.86 -4.79
C ARG A 241 4.30 7.11 -4.98
N ALA A 242 4.96 7.58 -3.93
CA ALA A 242 5.75 8.80 -3.97
C ALA A 242 7.00 8.68 -4.85
N LEU A 243 7.76 7.60 -4.69
CA LEU A 243 8.90 7.31 -5.55
C LEU A 243 8.48 7.17 -7.02
N THR A 244 7.31 6.55 -7.27
CA THR A 244 6.78 6.37 -8.64
C THR A 244 6.34 7.69 -9.28
N ALA A 245 5.74 8.60 -8.52
CA ALA A 245 5.31 9.90 -9.02
C ALA A 245 6.50 10.81 -9.36
N GLY A 246 7.62 10.67 -8.65
CA GLY A 246 8.83 11.46 -8.85
C GLY A 246 8.73 12.89 -8.29
N GLY A 247 9.86 13.59 -8.24
CA GLY A 247 9.97 14.90 -7.60
C GLY A 247 10.56 14.83 -6.20
N SER A 248 10.32 15.86 -5.38
CA SER A 248 10.80 15.86 -4.00
C SER A 248 10.06 14.82 -3.17
N PHE A 249 10.79 13.90 -2.55
CA PHE A 249 10.24 12.78 -1.80
C PHE A 249 9.31 13.26 -0.69
N ALA A 250 9.76 14.18 0.18
CA ALA A 250 8.95 14.69 1.28
C ALA A 250 7.62 15.32 0.79
N THR A 251 7.69 16.14 -0.26
CA THR A 251 6.48 16.76 -0.86
C THR A 251 5.53 15.69 -1.39
N GLU A 252 6.07 14.68 -2.06
CA GLU A 252 5.25 13.68 -2.71
C GLU A 252 4.67 12.65 -1.73
N VAL A 253 5.39 12.29 -0.67
CA VAL A 253 4.83 11.49 0.43
C VAL A 253 3.64 12.23 1.06
N GLU A 254 3.74 13.54 1.26
CA GLU A 254 2.60 14.34 1.72
C GLU A 254 1.43 14.30 0.73
N ASN A 255 1.67 14.45 -0.57
CA ASN A 255 0.62 14.36 -1.59
C ASN A 255 -0.06 12.98 -1.58
N GLN A 256 0.73 11.92 -1.54
CA GLN A 256 0.24 10.54 -1.59
C GLN A 256 -0.48 10.13 -0.31
N LEU A 257 -0.09 10.67 0.85
CA LEU A 257 -0.87 10.51 2.07
C LEU A 257 -2.26 11.13 1.92
N LYS A 258 -2.36 12.35 1.37
CA LYS A 258 -3.66 13.02 1.17
C LYS A 258 -4.58 12.21 0.26
N VAL A 259 -4.03 11.64 -0.81
CA VAL A 259 -4.75 10.72 -1.70
C VAL A 259 -5.19 9.47 -0.94
N LEU A 260 -4.28 8.82 -0.21
CA LEU A 260 -4.59 7.63 0.57
C LEU A 260 -5.71 7.87 1.60
N LEU A 261 -5.61 8.94 2.40
CA LEU A 261 -6.63 9.26 3.40
C LEU A 261 -7.99 9.56 2.76
N SER A 262 -8.02 10.20 1.59
CA SER A 262 -9.24 10.37 0.81
C SER A 262 -9.81 9.02 0.35
N ASP A 263 -8.97 8.15 -0.21
CA ASP A 263 -9.37 6.81 -0.69
C ASP A 263 -9.94 5.95 0.45
N LEU A 264 -9.38 6.08 1.66
CA LEU A 264 -9.77 5.36 2.86
C LEU A 264 -10.98 5.95 3.58
N ASN A 265 -11.56 7.03 3.09
CA ASN A 265 -12.65 7.76 3.77
C ASN A 265 -12.23 8.21 5.17
N ALA A 266 -11.13 8.96 5.27
CA ALA A 266 -10.68 9.57 6.52
C ALA A 266 -11.77 10.49 7.11
N GLN A 267 -11.98 10.34 8.41
CA GLN A 267 -13.03 11.01 9.15
C GLN A 267 -12.51 12.28 9.83
N SER A 268 -13.41 13.19 10.20
CA SER A 268 -13.06 14.38 10.98
C SER A 268 -12.50 14.01 12.36
N GLU A 269 -11.93 14.98 13.07
CA GLU A 269 -11.52 14.83 14.47
C GLU A 269 -12.67 14.37 15.37
N ALA A 270 -13.84 15.00 15.21
CA ALA A 270 -15.03 14.64 16.00
C ALA A 270 -15.47 13.18 15.77
N GLU A 271 -15.48 12.73 14.51
CA GLU A 271 -15.80 11.33 14.19
C GLU A 271 -14.68 10.36 14.62
N THR A 272 -13.42 10.79 14.56
CA THR A 272 -12.28 10.01 15.09
C THR A 272 -12.41 9.81 16.59
N GLN A 273 -12.80 10.85 17.35
CA GLN A 273 -13.08 10.74 18.77
C GLN A 273 -14.27 9.81 19.06
N LYS A 274 -15.34 9.86 18.25
CA LYS A 274 -16.47 8.92 18.38
C LYS A 274 -16.02 7.47 18.15
N ALA A 275 -15.19 7.22 17.14
CA ALA A 275 -14.59 5.91 16.92
C ALA A 275 -13.71 5.48 18.11
N PHE A 276 -12.98 6.41 18.74
CA PHE A 276 -12.14 6.11 19.90
C PHE A 276 -12.98 5.74 21.13
N ASN A 277 -14.07 6.47 21.37
CA ASN A 277 -15.00 6.18 22.45
C ASN A 277 -15.62 4.78 22.32
N ARG A 278 -15.76 4.26 21.09
CA ARG A 278 -16.25 2.89 20.83
C ARG A 278 -15.28 1.80 21.23
N ILE A 279 -13.98 2.10 21.34
CA ILE A 279 -12.95 1.14 21.73
C ILE A 279 -12.49 1.32 23.18
N SER A 280 -12.95 2.37 23.85
CA SER A 280 -12.73 2.59 25.28
C SER A 280 -13.32 1.41 26.07
N ARG A 281 -12.53 0.83 26.96
CA ARG A 281 -12.80 -0.42 27.71
C ARG A 281 -13.03 -1.66 26.84
N ARG A 282 -12.64 -1.62 25.57
CA ARG A 282 -12.68 -2.76 24.65
C ARG A 282 -11.31 -3.09 24.09
N TRP A 283 -10.63 -2.11 23.52
CA TRP A 283 -9.26 -2.23 23.00
C TRP A 283 -8.25 -1.61 23.95
N VAL A 284 -8.67 -0.55 24.65
CA VAL A 284 -7.86 0.19 25.61
C VAL A 284 -8.63 0.38 26.92
N ASP A 285 -7.96 0.34 28.08
CA ASP A 285 -8.55 0.71 29.37
C ASP A 285 -8.26 2.17 29.71
N VAL A 286 -9.20 3.03 29.36
CA VAL A 286 -9.10 4.49 29.59
C VAL A 286 -9.18 4.90 31.07
N SER A 287 -9.37 3.96 32.00
CA SER A 287 -9.24 4.25 33.43
C SER A 287 -7.80 4.22 33.92
N LEU A 288 -6.91 3.57 33.17
CA LEU A 288 -5.47 3.52 33.44
C LEU A 288 -4.76 4.72 32.82
N SER A 289 -3.56 5.02 33.33
CA SER A 289 -2.67 5.95 32.67
C SER A 289 -2.19 5.36 31.34
N TRP A 290 -1.93 6.20 30.36
CA TRP A 290 -1.53 5.77 29.02
C TRP A 290 -0.18 5.05 28.99
N ASP A 291 0.67 5.31 29.97
CA ASP A 291 1.97 4.66 30.19
C ASP A 291 1.86 3.36 30.99
N ASP A 292 0.65 2.98 31.44
CA ASP A 292 0.42 1.70 32.07
C ASP A 292 0.54 0.56 31.06
N SER A 293 1.34 -0.45 31.39
CA SER A 293 1.51 -1.67 30.58
C SER A 293 0.18 -2.38 30.27
N ALA A 294 -0.83 -2.26 31.16
CA ALA A 294 -2.14 -2.87 30.99
C ALA A 294 -3.14 -2.00 30.21
N TYR A 295 -2.76 -0.78 29.80
CA TYR A 295 -3.64 0.12 29.05
C TYR A 295 -4.16 -0.52 27.77
N LEU A 296 -3.31 -1.24 27.02
CA LEU A 296 -3.69 -1.90 25.78
C LEU A 296 -4.11 -3.35 26.03
N VAL A 297 -5.41 -3.63 25.88
CA VAL A 297 -6.01 -4.94 26.15
C VAL A 297 -6.30 -5.76 24.88
N ARG A 298 -6.19 -5.15 23.71
CA ARG A 298 -6.35 -5.81 22.40
C ARG A 298 -5.14 -5.60 21.53
N ARG A 299 -4.76 -6.63 20.75
CA ARG A 299 -3.58 -6.63 19.91
C ARG A 299 -3.86 -7.25 18.55
N ASN A 300 -3.40 -6.58 17.49
CA ASN A 300 -3.56 -7.05 16.11
C ASN A 300 -2.22 -7.54 15.57
N PHE A 301 -2.10 -8.85 15.40
CA PHE A 301 -0.90 -9.52 14.87
C PHE A 301 -0.87 -9.60 13.35
N THR A 302 -1.72 -8.83 12.68
CA THR A 302 -1.86 -8.82 11.23
C THR A 302 -1.85 -7.39 10.71
N ARG A 303 -1.48 -7.20 9.44
CA ARG A 303 -1.65 -5.90 8.77
C ARG A 303 -3.10 -5.59 8.40
N PHE A 304 -4.06 -6.49 8.67
CA PHE A 304 -5.44 -6.28 8.26
C PHE A 304 -6.12 -5.31 9.22
N PRO A 305 -6.70 -4.21 8.73
CA PRO A 305 -7.23 -3.18 9.60
C PRO A 305 -8.45 -3.66 10.38
N TRP A 306 -8.46 -3.34 11.67
CA TRP A 306 -9.63 -3.51 12.53
C TRP A 306 -10.49 -2.26 12.48
N LYS A 307 -11.81 -2.44 12.64
CA LYS A 307 -12.79 -1.36 12.63
C LYS A 307 -13.60 -1.39 13.91
N THR A 308 -14.11 -0.24 14.32
CA THR A 308 -14.74 -0.05 15.65
C THR A 308 -16.26 -0.22 15.63
N GLY A 309 -16.84 -0.51 14.46
CA GLY A 309 -18.29 -0.44 14.23
C GLY A 309 -18.77 1.00 14.04
N HIS A 310 -17.89 1.90 13.62
CA HIS A 310 -18.22 3.30 13.37
C HIS A 310 -19.20 3.41 12.19
N SER A 311 -20.03 4.46 12.14
CA SER A 311 -21.02 4.66 11.08
C SER A 311 -20.41 4.79 9.67
N SER A 312 -19.14 5.16 9.59
CA SER A 312 -18.39 5.27 8.34
C SER A 312 -17.77 3.95 7.86
N ASP A 313 -17.90 2.86 8.64
CA ASP A 313 -17.26 1.58 8.34
C ASP A 313 -17.73 1.04 6.98
N ALA A 314 -16.77 0.77 6.11
CA ALA A 314 -16.99 0.29 4.75
C ALA A 314 -15.95 -0.78 4.41
N PRO A 315 -16.16 -1.63 3.39
CA PRO A 315 -15.20 -2.67 3.01
C PRO A 315 -13.79 -2.12 2.77
N THR A 316 -12.78 -2.84 3.26
CA THR A 316 -11.37 -2.47 3.08
C THR A 316 -10.97 -2.66 1.61
N PRO A 317 -10.37 -1.65 0.95
CA PRO A 317 -9.96 -1.74 -0.44
C PRO A 317 -8.96 -2.87 -0.69
N ALA A 318 -9.07 -3.52 -1.84
CA ALA A 318 -8.19 -4.63 -2.22
C ALA A 318 -6.70 -4.26 -2.17
N PHE A 319 -6.33 -3.02 -2.48
CA PHE A 319 -4.93 -2.59 -2.43
C PHE A 319 -4.34 -2.58 -1.01
N VAL A 320 -5.16 -2.42 0.03
CA VAL A 320 -4.72 -2.43 1.44
C VAL A 320 -4.45 -3.86 1.92
N VAL A 321 -5.15 -4.84 1.34
CA VAL A 321 -5.06 -6.26 1.76
C VAL A 321 -4.32 -7.12 0.73
N ALA A 322 -3.86 -6.54 -0.38
CA ALA A 322 -3.18 -7.27 -1.45
C ALA A 322 -1.89 -7.92 -0.93
N PRO A 323 -1.67 -9.22 -1.17
CA PRO A 323 -0.38 -9.85 -0.90
C PRO A 323 0.65 -9.37 -1.92
N PHE A 324 1.92 -9.31 -1.51
CA PHE A 324 3.03 -9.18 -2.45
C PHE A 324 3.61 -10.57 -2.70
N ARG A 325 3.81 -10.94 -3.97
CA ARG A 325 4.61 -12.10 -4.35
C ARG A 325 5.96 -11.60 -4.82
N LEU A 326 7.00 -11.94 -4.06
CA LEU A 326 8.39 -11.64 -4.39
C LEU A 326 9.02 -12.88 -5.05
N SER A 327 9.77 -12.69 -6.14
CA SER A 327 10.62 -13.76 -6.67
C SER A 327 12.02 -13.72 -6.04
N SER A 328 12.46 -12.53 -5.61
CA SER A 328 13.70 -12.34 -4.88
C SER A 328 13.47 -12.29 -3.37
N THR A 329 14.40 -12.89 -2.64
CA THR A 329 14.34 -13.08 -1.19
C THR A 329 15.47 -12.36 -0.45
N TYR A 330 15.31 -12.22 0.86
CA TYR A 330 16.30 -11.65 1.77
C TYR A 330 16.22 -12.34 3.13
N ASP A 331 17.32 -12.29 3.89
CA ASP A 331 17.36 -12.65 5.30
C ASP A 331 17.38 -11.38 6.14
N TYR A 332 16.41 -11.21 7.03
CA TYR A 332 16.36 -10.08 7.96
C TYR A 332 16.83 -10.50 9.36
N ARG A 333 17.71 -9.68 9.97
CA ARG A 333 18.16 -9.81 11.36
C ARG A 333 17.92 -8.52 12.13
N HIS A 334 17.18 -8.64 13.21
CA HIS A 334 16.90 -7.57 14.16
C HIS A 334 18.09 -7.36 15.12
N LYS A 335 18.33 -6.12 15.54
CA LYS A 335 19.42 -5.74 16.47
C LYS A 335 19.31 -6.42 17.84
N GLY A 336 18.11 -6.84 18.22
CA GLY A 336 17.81 -7.65 19.40
C GLY A 336 18.19 -9.13 19.30
N GLY A 337 18.94 -9.55 18.26
CA GLY A 337 19.54 -10.89 18.19
C GLY A 337 18.64 -12.00 17.65
N PHE A 338 17.57 -11.66 16.94
CA PHE A 338 16.67 -12.62 16.29
C PHE A 338 16.45 -12.28 14.81
N SER A 339 15.87 -13.22 14.07
CA SER A 339 15.71 -13.15 12.62
C SER A 339 14.26 -13.33 12.18
N GLN A 340 13.99 -13.11 10.89
CA GLN A 340 12.67 -13.29 10.30
C GLN A 340 12.10 -14.72 10.54
N THR A 341 12.96 -15.74 10.55
CA THR A 341 12.54 -17.13 10.79
C THR A 341 12.04 -17.35 12.23
N ASP A 342 12.41 -16.49 13.16
CA ASP A 342 11.99 -16.57 14.57
C ASP A 342 10.64 -15.89 14.81
N PHE A 343 10.15 -15.07 13.87
CA PHE A 343 8.96 -14.22 14.06
C PHE A 343 7.72 -15.04 14.42
N SER A 344 7.46 -16.14 13.71
CA SER A 344 6.28 -16.98 13.98
C SER A 344 6.29 -17.55 15.41
N THR A 345 7.43 -18.06 15.86
CA THR A 345 7.59 -18.63 17.20
C THR A 345 7.45 -17.56 18.27
N LYS A 346 8.08 -16.39 18.08
CA LYS A 346 8.00 -15.27 19.02
C LYS A 346 6.58 -14.70 19.12
N ILE A 347 5.92 -14.46 17.99
CA ILE A 347 4.52 -14.00 17.95
C ILE A 347 3.61 -15.03 18.65
N SER A 348 3.86 -16.33 18.46
CA SER A 348 3.08 -17.37 19.14
C SER A 348 3.26 -17.31 20.67
N ALA A 349 4.49 -17.09 21.16
CA ALA A 349 4.75 -16.90 22.58
C ALA A 349 4.05 -15.64 23.14
N ILE A 350 4.14 -14.53 22.41
CA ILE A 350 3.46 -13.27 22.76
C ILE A 350 1.94 -13.48 22.85
N LYS A 351 1.35 -14.21 21.91
CA LYS A 351 -0.09 -14.54 21.93
C LYS A 351 -0.50 -15.35 23.17
N VAL A 352 0.33 -16.30 23.60
CA VAL A 352 0.07 -17.08 24.82
C VAL A 352 0.09 -16.19 26.06
N ASP A 353 1.13 -15.35 26.20
CA ASP A 353 1.24 -14.41 27.32
C ASP A 353 0.11 -13.36 27.30
N ALA A 354 -0.20 -12.78 26.14
CA ALA A 354 -1.28 -11.81 25.98
C ALA A 354 -2.66 -12.42 26.29
N ALA A 355 -2.92 -13.67 25.92
CA ALA A 355 -4.16 -14.37 26.28
C ALA A 355 -4.31 -14.53 27.81
N SER A 356 -3.19 -14.79 28.51
CA SER A 356 -3.15 -14.90 29.97
C SER A 356 -3.42 -13.55 30.65
N ARG A 357 -2.83 -12.46 30.12
CA ARG A 357 -2.96 -11.10 30.67
C ARG A 357 -4.30 -10.44 30.37
N TYR A 358 -4.77 -10.56 29.14
CA TYR A 358 -5.86 -9.75 28.59
C TYR A 358 -7.11 -10.56 28.23
N GLY A 359 -7.06 -11.88 28.48
CA GLY A 359 -8.15 -12.80 28.21
C GLY A 359 -8.20 -13.31 26.77
N SER A 360 -9.04 -14.30 26.53
CA SER A 360 -9.10 -15.09 25.28
C SER A 360 -9.57 -14.33 24.03
N THR A 361 -9.96 -13.06 24.18
CA THR A 361 -10.45 -12.23 23.07
C THR A 361 -9.44 -11.16 22.64
N PHE A 362 -8.24 -11.15 23.24
CA PHE A 362 -7.20 -10.13 23.01
C PHE A 362 -6.86 -9.90 21.53
N ASP A 363 -7.00 -10.90 20.68
CA ASP A 363 -6.69 -10.87 19.25
C ASP A 363 -7.91 -10.64 18.33
N ARG A 364 -9.00 -10.07 18.86
CA ARG A 364 -10.25 -9.82 18.13
C ARG A 364 -10.72 -8.35 18.20
N PRO A 365 -11.29 -7.80 17.11
CA PRO A 365 -11.89 -6.45 17.08
C PRO A 365 -13.05 -6.23 18.06
#